data_AF-A0A940VPI7-F1
#
_entry.id   AF-A0A940VPI7-F1
#
_cell.length_a   1.000
_cell.length_b   1.000
_cell.length_c   1.000
_cell.angle_alpha   90.00
_cell.angle_beta   90.00
_cell.angle_gamma   90.00
#
_symmetry.space_group_name_H-M   'P 1'
#
loop_
_entity.id
_entity.type
_entity.pdbx_description
1 polymer ?
#
loop_
_entity_poly.entity_id
_entity_poly.type
_entity_poly.pdbx_seq_one_letter_code
_entity_poly.pdbx_strand_id
1 'polypeptide(L)'
;MLQRLVLCLALIFILAETAFNLYTEFSLQHSAKTVQFDSVAKPSFTIVLIPLDSRPPCIQFVEKLAALANISILTPPLELLDNYQTPAKIVELRTWLRQALQGANAAIISTDMLIHGGLIASRSSRGTQKDIADTLTLLEECHQANPSVELYVFNIIPRLLTADSNANAPYQLDMQKYSVLKDKVLTFENPNDIAELKLLEKSIPIDVIDNYLKRNQKSAEVSIELIKMTEKGIISGLIIGQDDCQPFGLPNIIKRQLEYFVDKHSGRIVTKLTNHKPQIFVQYSDADTAKIIMPYMPHSVAKTVEEKIGIIGGKQTFDRDKADFILFVQAIDLTAVIHYYPCS
;
A
#
# COMPACT_ATOMS: atom_id res chain seq x y z
N MET A 1 -42.70 14.59 52.55
CA MET A 1 -41.44 14.90 51.83
C MET A 1 -40.52 13.69 51.76
N LEU A 2 -40.21 13.04 52.89
CA LEU A 2 -39.29 11.89 52.96
C LEU A 2 -39.67 10.69 52.06
N GLN A 3 -40.96 10.32 52.02
CA GLN A 3 -41.45 9.23 51.16
C GLN A 3 -41.23 9.46 49.66
N ARG A 4 -41.42 10.70 49.18
CA ARG A 4 -41.20 11.05 47.77
C ARG A 4 -39.71 11.03 47.41
N LEU A 5 -38.85 11.43 48.36
CA LEU A 5 -37.39 11.38 48.19
C LEU A 5 -36.89 9.93 48.11
N VAL A 6 -37.40 9.04 48.97
CA VAL A 6 -37.06 7.61 48.95
C VAL A 6 -37.51 6.94 47.65
N LEU A 7 -38.72 7.26 47.15
CA LEU A 7 -39.21 6.78 45.86
C LEU A 7 -38.36 7.27 44.68
N CYS A 8 -37.93 8.54 44.67
CA CYS A 8 -37.04 9.05 43.64
C CYS A 8 -35.66 8.38 43.67
N LEU A 9 -35.09 8.17 44.86
CA LEU A 9 -33.79 7.49 45.00
C LEU A 9 -33.86 6.03 44.54
N ALA A 10 -34.95 5.32 44.89
CA ALA A 10 -35.17 3.95 44.41
C ALA A 10 -35.30 3.89 42.88
N LEU A 11 -36.01 4.85 42.28
CA LEU A 11 -36.17 4.92 40.82
C LEU A 11 -34.85 5.19 40.11
N ILE A 12 -34.01 6.08 40.65
CA ILE A 12 -32.67 6.37 40.11
C ILE A 12 -31.80 5.12 40.19
N PHE A 13 -31.87 4.37 41.29
CA PHE A 13 -31.08 3.15 41.47
C PHE A 13 -31.47 2.08 40.44
N ILE A 14 -32.78 1.87 40.24
CA ILE A 14 -33.29 0.92 39.23
C ILE A 14 -32.88 1.35 37.81
N LEU A 15 -32.94 2.64 37.50
CA LEU A 15 -32.54 3.17 36.20
C LEU A 15 -31.02 3.03 35.96
N ALA A 16 -30.21 3.22 37.00
CA ALA A 16 -28.76 3.05 36.91
C ALA A 16 -28.38 1.57 36.72
N GLU A 17 -29.04 0.66 37.42
CA GLU A 17 -28.79 -0.78 37.35
C GLU A 17 -29.25 -1.37 36.00
N THR A 18 -30.39 -0.92 35.49
CA THR A 18 -30.87 -1.30 34.15
C THR A 18 -29.96 -0.77 33.05
N ALA A 19 -29.49 0.49 33.14
CA ALA A 19 -28.52 1.05 32.20
C ALA A 19 -27.17 0.32 32.26
N PHE A 20 -26.71 -0.06 33.44
CA PHE A 20 -25.48 -0.84 33.62
C PHE A 20 -25.59 -2.23 32.98
N ASN A 21 -26.70 -2.94 33.21
CA ASN A 21 -26.92 -4.26 32.62
C ASN A 21 -27.03 -4.21 31.08
N LEU A 22 -27.75 -3.22 30.54
CA LEU A 22 -27.80 -2.97 29.09
C LEU A 22 -26.42 -2.65 28.50
N TYR A 23 -25.63 -1.83 29.20
CA TYR A 23 -24.26 -1.54 28.80
C TYR A 23 -23.41 -2.82 28.78
N THR A 24 -23.50 -3.68 29.80
CA THR A 24 -22.73 -4.93 29.85
C THR A 24 -23.15 -5.93 28.77
N GLU A 25 -24.45 -6.07 28.48
CA GLU A 25 -24.89 -6.98 27.40
C GLU A 25 -24.50 -6.50 26.01
N PHE A 26 -24.57 -5.19 25.74
CA PHE A 26 -24.19 -4.63 24.43
C PHE A 26 -22.68 -4.40 24.26
N SER A 27 -21.93 -4.28 25.36
CA SER A 27 -20.48 -3.99 25.33
C SER A 27 -19.60 -5.22 25.50
N LEU A 28 -20.18 -6.39 25.78
CA LEU A 28 -19.47 -7.66 25.63
C LEU A 28 -19.29 -7.94 24.14
N GLN A 29 -18.11 -7.57 23.63
CA GLN A 29 -17.56 -8.16 22.42
C GLN A 29 -17.69 -9.67 22.58
N HIS A 30 -18.62 -10.26 21.83
CA HIS A 30 -18.68 -11.71 21.71
C HIS A 30 -17.39 -12.10 21.03
N SER A 31 -16.42 -12.58 21.81
CA SER A 31 -15.19 -13.12 21.26
C SER A 31 -15.61 -14.26 20.35
N ALA A 32 -15.54 -14.03 19.04
CA ALA A 32 -15.91 -15.03 18.06
C ALA A 32 -15.12 -16.30 18.38
N LYS A 33 -15.80 -17.45 18.48
CA LYS A 33 -15.08 -18.72 18.61
C LYS A 33 -14.15 -18.83 17.42
N THR A 34 -12.85 -18.90 17.68
CA THR A 34 -11.85 -19.16 16.65
C THR A 34 -12.23 -20.47 15.97
N VAL A 35 -12.60 -20.39 14.69
CA VAL A 35 -12.79 -21.57 13.86
C VAL A 35 -11.42 -22.20 13.69
N GLN A 36 -11.24 -23.37 14.31
CA GLN A 36 -10.06 -24.19 14.10
C GLN A 36 -10.23 -24.86 12.73
N PHE A 37 -9.39 -24.51 11.78
CA PHE A 37 -9.31 -25.23 10.51
C PHE A 37 -8.52 -26.51 10.75
N ASP A 38 -8.99 -27.63 10.20
CA ASP A 38 -8.23 -28.89 10.20
C ASP A 38 -6.83 -28.64 9.63
N SER A 39 -5.82 -29.32 10.19
CA SER A 39 -4.43 -29.18 9.73
C SER A 39 -4.38 -29.43 8.24
N VAL A 40 -4.06 -28.38 7.49
CA VAL A 40 -4.04 -28.45 6.03
C VAL A 40 -2.98 -29.48 5.63
N ALA A 41 -3.32 -30.35 4.69
CA ALA A 41 -2.41 -31.34 4.11
C ALA A 41 -1.07 -30.67 3.70
N LYS A 42 0.01 -31.45 3.61
CA LYS A 42 1.33 -30.96 3.17
C LYS A 42 1.16 -30.00 1.97
N PRO A 43 1.67 -28.76 2.05
CA PRO A 43 1.35 -27.72 1.07
C PRO A 43 1.76 -28.16 -0.33
N SER A 44 0.83 -28.03 -1.28
CA SER A 44 1.03 -28.42 -2.68
C SER A 44 1.65 -27.32 -3.53
N PHE A 45 1.83 -26.11 -2.96
CA PHE A 45 2.30 -24.93 -3.66
C PHE A 45 3.16 -24.05 -2.74
N THR A 46 4.33 -23.64 -3.22
CA THR A 46 5.29 -22.80 -2.48
C THR A 46 5.52 -21.50 -3.22
N ILE A 47 5.37 -20.38 -2.50
CA ILE A 47 5.66 -19.03 -3.00
C ILE A 47 6.85 -18.46 -2.23
N VAL A 48 7.87 -18.01 -2.94
CA VAL A 48 8.97 -17.23 -2.35
C VAL A 48 8.51 -15.79 -2.16
N LEU A 49 8.74 -15.20 -0.99
CA LEU A 49 8.38 -13.82 -0.69
C LEU A 49 9.62 -13.01 -0.34
N ILE A 50 9.91 -11.99 -1.14
CA ILE A 50 10.73 -10.84 -0.75
C ILE A 50 9.76 -9.73 -0.36
N PRO A 51 9.54 -9.49 0.94
CA PRO A 51 8.51 -8.56 1.42
C PRO A 51 8.90 -7.10 1.17
N LEU A 52 7.94 -6.18 1.32
CA LEU A 52 8.17 -4.74 1.22
C LEU A 52 9.12 -4.22 2.32
N ASP A 53 8.96 -4.74 3.53
CA ASP A 53 9.81 -4.54 4.70
C ASP A 53 9.57 -5.67 5.71
N SER A 54 10.32 -5.66 6.82
CA SER A 54 10.26 -6.68 7.87
C SER A 54 9.05 -6.59 8.81
N ARG A 55 8.15 -5.61 8.62
CA ARG A 55 7.04 -5.42 9.54
C ARG A 55 6.04 -6.58 9.43
N PRO A 56 5.38 -6.97 10.54
CA PRO A 56 4.42 -8.08 10.55
C PRO A 56 3.36 -8.06 9.44
N PRO A 57 2.78 -6.90 9.03
CA PRO A 57 1.81 -6.88 7.94
C PRO A 57 2.37 -7.34 6.58
N CYS A 58 3.67 -7.14 6.35
CA CYS A 58 4.33 -7.48 5.08
C CYS A 58 4.73 -8.96 5.00
N ILE A 59 4.73 -9.67 6.13
CA ILE A 59 5.14 -11.08 6.23
C ILE A 59 3.99 -11.92 6.78
N GLN A 60 3.61 -11.72 8.05
CA GLN A 60 2.67 -12.58 8.77
C GLN A 60 1.26 -12.56 8.18
N PHE A 61 0.81 -11.42 7.64
CA PHE A 61 -0.51 -11.37 7.01
C PHE A 61 -0.52 -12.12 5.68
N VAL A 62 0.57 -12.06 4.92
CA VAL A 62 0.75 -12.82 3.69
C VAL A 62 0.82 -14.31 3.98
N GLU A 63 1.59 -14.72 4.99
CA GLU A 63 1.67 -16.11 5.45
C GLU A 63 0.32 -16.66 5.89
N LYS A 64 -0.42 -15.91 6.71
CA LYS A 64 -1.76 -16.31 7.18
C LYS A 64 -2.76 -16.43 6.04
N LEU A 65 -2.74 -15.49 5.08
CA LEU A 65 -3.61 -15.54 3.92
C LEU A 65 -3.28 -16.74 3.01
N ALA A 66 -1.99 -17.00 2.79
CA ALA A 66 -1.53 -18.13 2.01
C ALA A 66 -1.91 -19.47 2.66
N ALA A 67 -1.80 -19.58 3.99
CA ALA A 67 -2.18 -20.76 4.74
C ALA A 67 -3.67 -21.12 4.55
N LEU A 68 -4.57 -20.12 4.46
CA LEU A 68 -5.99 -20.35 4.16
C LEU A 68 -6.21 -21.01 2.79
N ALA A 69 -5.26 -20.84 1.86
CA ALA A 69 -5.29 -21.41 0.51
C ALA A 69 -4.40 -22.66 0.36
N ASN A 70 -3.90 -23.25 1.45
CA ASN A 70 -2.90 -24.33 1.43
C ASN A 70 -1.61 -23.98 0.67
N ILE A 71 -1.20 -22.71 0.70
CA ILE A 71 0.03 -22.22 0.08
C ILE A 71 1.08 -21.99 1.18
N SER A 72 2.29 -22.50 0.96
CA SER A 72 3.44 -22.20 1.81
C SER A 72 4.14 -20.95 1.33
N ILE A 73 4.43 -20.03 2.25
CA ILE A 73 5.32 -18.89 1.97
C ILE A 73 6.73 -19.23 2.44
N LEU A 74 7.72 -19.02 1.58
CA LEU A 74 9.13 -19.09 1.92
C LEU A 74 9.70 -17.66 1.98
N THR A 75 10.05 -17.20 3.18
CA THR A 75 10.65 -15.88 3.40
C THR A 75 12.14 -15.98 3.69
N PRO A 76 12.92 -14.92 3.41
CA PRO A 76 14.30 -14.84 3.86
C PRO A 76 14.37 -14.83 5.40
N PRO A 77 15.52 -15.27 5.97
CA PRO A 77 15.79 -15.08 7.39
C PRO A 77 15.70 -13.60 7.78
N LEU A 78 15.14 -13.30 8.96
CA LEU A 78 14.89 -11.93 9.42
C LEU A 78 16.19 -11.11 9.51
N GLU A 79 17.32 -11.75 9.77
CA GLU A 79 18.65 -11.13 9.82
C GLU A 79 19.18 -10.64 8.46
N LEU A 80 18.53 -11.03 7.37
CA LEU A 80 18.78 -10.49 6.03
C LEU A 80 17.88 -9.30 5.71
N LEU A 81 16.73 -9.19 6.37
CA LEU A 81 15.76 -8.11 6.16
C LEU A 81 16.14 -6.84 6.90
N ASP A 82 15.39 -5.76 6.63
CA ASP A 82 15.56 -4.49 7.30
C ASP A 82 15.10 -4.57 8.77
N ASN A 83 15.58 -3.63 9.57
CA ASN A 83 15.10 -3.38 10.91
C ASN A 83 14.94 -1.87 11.10
N TYR A 84 13.74 -1.39 10.81
CA TYR A 84 13.34 0.01 10.91
C TYR A 84 14.23 0.96 10.09
N GLN A 85 15.24 1.59 10.69
CA GLN A 85 16.19 2.47 9.98
C GLN A 85 17.42 1.75 9.44
N THR A 86 17.61 0.48 9.82
CA THR A 86 18.70 -0.36 9.31
C THR A 86 18.20 -1.07 8.06
N PRO A 87 18.76 -0.81 6.87
CA PRO A 87 18.32 -1.50 5.66
C PRO A 87 18.73 -2.97 5.65
N ALA A 88 18.04 -3.74 4.81
CA ALA A 88 18.36 -5.13 4.54
C ALA A 88 19.78 -5.34 3.99
N LYS A 89 20.28 -6.56 4.14
CA LYS A 89 21.55 -7.03 3.57
C LYS A 89 21.34 -7.41 2.11
N ILE A 90 21.28 -6.41 1.23
CA ILE A 90 20.81 -6.58 -0.16
C ILE A 90 21.62 -7.61 -0.96
N VAL A 91 22.93 -7.73 -0.77
CA VAL A 91 23.76 -8.67 -1.54
C VAL A 91 23.45 -10.12 -1.14
N GLU A 92 23.38 -10.38 0.17
CA GLU A 92 23.03 -11.66 0.75
C GLU A 92 21.59 -12.03 0.42
N LEU A 93 20.67 -11.06 0.44
CA LEU A 93 19.27 -11.27 0.09
C LEU A 93 19.08 -11.68 -1.38
N ARG A 94 19.83 -11.05 -2.30
CA ARG A 94 19.84 -11.44 -3.72
C ARG A 94 20.42 -12.84 -3.92
N THR A 95 21.43 -13.21 -3.14
CA THR A 95 22.01 -14.57 -3.14
C THR A 95 21.00 -15.59 -2.64
N TRP A 96 20.31 -15.27 -1.55
CA TRP A 96 19.25 -16.11 -0.99
C TRP A 96 18.11 -16.32 -1.98
N LEU A 97 17.66 -15.25 -2.68
CA LEU A 97 16.58 -15.36 -3.67
C LEU A 97 16.90 -16.38 -4.77
N ARG A 98 18.12 -16.38 -5.32
CA ARG A 98 18.53 -17.35 -6.34
C ARG A 98 18.38 -18.80 -5.86
N GLN A 99 18.66 -19.06 -4.59
CA GLN A 99 18.55 -20.39 -4.00
C GLN A 99 17.10 -20.74 -3.66
N ALA A 100 16.36 -19.80 -3.10
CA ALA A 100 14.99 -20.01 -2.65
C ALA A 100 14.01 -20.34 -3.79
N LEU A 101 14.29 -19.90 -5.02
CA LEU A 101 13.45 -20.21 -6.18
C LEU A 101 13.52 -21.68 -6.62
N GLN A 102 14.55 -22.44 -6.22
CA GLN A 102 14.67 -23.84 -6.59
C GLN A 102 13.55 -24.66 -5.96
N GLY A 103 12.64 -25.16 -6.80
CA GLY A 103 11.47 -25.93 -6.34
C GLY A 103 10.29 -25.08 -5.85
N ALA A 104 10.37 -23.76 -5.98
CA ALA A 104 9.21 -22.89 -5.78
C ALA A 104 8.26 -22.95 -7.00
N ASN A 105 7.02 -22.54 -6.82
CA ASN A 105 6.04 -22.43 -7.91
C ASN A 105 5.90 -20.99 -8.41
N ALA A 106 6.03 -20.02 -7.50
CA ALA A 106 6.01 -18.60 -7.82
C ALA A 106 6.87 -17.79 -6.84
N ALA A 107 7.09 -16.53 -7.16
CA ALA A 107 7.72 -15.57 -6.26
C ALA A 107 6.98 -14.24 -6.26
N ILE A 108 6.87 -13.62 -5.09
CA ILE A 108 6.38 -12.24 -4.90
C ILE A 108 7.57 -11.41 -4.42
N ILE A 109 7.98 -10.41 -5.21
CA ILE A 109 9.27 -9.74 -5.04
C ILE A 109 9.10 -8.22 -4.97
N SER A 110 9.49 -7.64 -3.83
CA SER A 110 9.69 -6.19 -3.68
C SER A 110 11.02 -5.75 -4.31
N THR A 111 10.98 -4.86 -5.31
CA THR A 111 12.20 -4.24 -5.84
C THR A 111 12.79 -3.21 -4.89
N ASP A 112 11.96 -2.49 -4.13
CA ASP A 112 12.42 -1.59 -3.07
C ASP A 112 13.28 -2.32 -2.03
N MET A 113 12.91 -3.55 -1.68
CA MET A 113 13.71 -4.38 -0.78
C MET A 113 15.05 -4.76 -1.40
N LEU A 114 15.07 -5.18 -2.67
CA LEU A 114 16.30 -5.61 -3.34
C LEU A 114 17.24 -4.47 -3.74
N ILE A 115 16.72 -3.25 -3.93
CA ILE A 115 17.49 -2.08 -4.37
C ILE A 115 17.90 -1.19 -3.18
N HIS A 116 16.97 -0.92 -2.27
CA HIS A 116 17.16 0.03 -1.18
C HIS A 116 17.32 -0.64 0.18
N GLY A 117 16.89 -1.89 0.30
CA GLY A 117 16.85 -2.61 1.57
C GLY A 117 15.64 -2.25 2.42
N GLY A 118 14.49 -1.95 1.81
CA GLY A 118 13.20 -1.74 2.47
C GLY A 118 12.53 -0.40 2.14
N LEU A 119 11.24 -0.27 2.46
CA LEU A 119 10.44 0.93 2.15
C LEU A 119 10.99 2.22 2.79
N ILE A 120 11.42 2.16 4.05
CA ILE A 120 11.98 3.36 4.72
C ILE A 120 13.27 3.80 4.03
N ALA A 121 14.11 2.85 3.63
CA ALA A 121 15.35 3.16 2.92
C ALA A 121 15.11 3.70 1.50
N SER A 122 14.02 3.29 0.83
CA SER A 122 13.66 3.80 -0.49
C SER A 122 13.23 5.27 -0.47
N ARG A 123 12.59 5.72 0.62
CA ARG A 123 12.24 7.14 0.85
C ARG A 123 13.45 8.07 0.77
N SER A 124 14.64 7.56 1.10
CA SER A 124 15.92 8.29 1.06
C SER A 124 16.80 7.98 -0.15
N SER A 125 16.31 7.22 -1.14
CA SER A 125 17.07 6.80 -2.32
C SER A 125 18.44 6.17 -2.02
N ARG A 126 18.51 5.33 -0.97
CA ARG A 126 19.79 4.77 -0.51
C ARG A 126 20.46 3.85 -1.54
N GLY A 127 19.65 3.21 -2.39
CA GLY A 127 20.11 2.31 -3.44
C GLY A 127 20.81 3.06 -4.57
N THR A 128 21.92 2.50 -5.03
CA THR A 128 22.75 3.07 -6.10
C THR A 128 22.26 2.65 -7.49
N GLN A 129 22.81 3.28 -8.55
CA GLN A 129 22.55 2.82 -9.92
C GLN A 129 23.02 1.38 -10.15
N LYS A 130 24.11 0.99 -9.47
CA LYS A 130 24.59 -0.39 -9.49
C LYS A 130 23.58 -1.33 -8.84
N ASP A 131 22.98 -0.93 -7.72
CA ASP A 131 21.97 -1.76 -7.07
C ASP A 131 20.74 -1.95 -7.95
N ILE A 132 20.30 -0.91 -8.66
CA ILE A 132 19.23 -1.02 -9.67
C ILE A 132 19.61 -2.03 -10.75
N ALA A 133 20.78 -1.86 -11.37
CA ALA A 133 21.23 -2.73 -12.46
C ALA A 133 21.35 -4.18 -12.00
N ASP A 134 21.96 -4.42 -10.84
CA ASP A 134 22.12 -5.76 -10.27
C ASP A 134 20.77 -6.41 -9.95
N THR A 135 19.77 -5.65 -9.50
CA THR A 135 18.42 -6.18 -9.25
C THR A 135 17.71 -6.54 -10.55
N LEU A 136 17.81 -5.71 -11.60
CA LEU A 136 17.22 -6.02 -12.90
C LEU A 136 17.86 -7.28 -13.50
N THR A 137 19.19 -7.37 -13.51
CA THR A 137 19.92 -8.56 -13.96
C THR A 137 19.53 -9.80 -13.16
N LEU A 138 19.40 -9.69 -11.83
CA LEU A 138 18.96 -10.79 -10.98
C LEU A 138 17.60 -11.34 -11.39
N LEU A 139 16.62 -10.48 -11.70
CA LEU A 139 15.30 -10.93 -12.13
C LEU A 139 15.37 -11.71 -13.46
N GLU A 140 16.22 -11.28 -14.40
CA GLU A 140 16.48 -12.00 -15.64
C GLU A 140 17.12 -13.37 -15.38
N GLU A 141 18.17 -13.42 -14.55
CA GLU A 141 18.85 -14.66 -14.15
C GLU A 141 17.89 -15.64 -13.45
N CYS A 142 17.06 -15.13 -12.55
CA CYS A 142 16.06 -15.91 -11.82
C CYS A 142 15.06 -16.57 -12.76
N HIS A 143 14.55 -15.82 -13.74
CA HIS A 143 13.64 -16.35 -14.76
C HIS A 143 14.33 -17.38 -15.66
N GLN A 144 15.54 -17.11 -16.14
CA GLN A 144 16.30 -18.02 -17.00
C GLN A 144 16.62 -19.34 -16.31
N ALA A 145 17.01 -19.30 -15.03
CA ALA A 145 17.33 -20.50 -14.25
C ALA A 145 16.08 -21.29 -13.84
N ASN A 146 14.93 -20.63 -13.72
CA ASN A 146 13.68 -21.22 -13.23
C ASN A 146 12.49 -20.82 -14.12
N PRO A 147 12.45 -21.20 -15.42
CA PRO A 147 11.47 -20.69 -16.39
C PRO A 147 10.03 -21.08 -16.07
N SER A 148 9.81 -22.10 -15.23
CA SER A 148 8.49 -22.50 -14.75
C SER A 148 7.98 -21.70 -13.55
N VAL A 149 8.83 -20.90 -12.91
CA VAL A 149 8.48 -20.12 -11.72
C VAL A 149 7.91 -18.78 -12.14
N GLU A 150 6.68 -18.49 -11.72
CA GLU A 150 6.03 -17.21 -12.03
C GLU A 150 6.58 -16.11 -11.12
N LEU A 151 7.16 -15.06 -11.72
CA LEU A 151 7.71 -13.92 -10.98
C LEU A 151 6.67 -12.79 -10.92
N TYR A 152 6.09 -12.57 -9.75
CA TYR A 152 5.25 -11.42 -9.45
C TYR A 152 6.12 -10.36 -8.76
N VAL A 153 6.28 -9.21 -9.39
CA VAL A 153 7.15 -8.14 -8.91
C VAL A 153 6.31 -6.93 -8.54
N PHE A 154 6.71 -6.22 -7.50
CA PHE A 154 6.11 -4.94 -7.18
C PHE A 154 7.15 -3.89 -6.81
N ASN A 155 6.83 -2.64 -7.20
CA ASN A 155 7.65 -1.46 -6.96
C ASN A 155 6.77 -0.33 -6.42
N ILE A 156 7.32 0.54 -5.57
CA ILE A 156 6.56 1.62 -4.94
C ILE A 156 6.99 2.98 -5.49
N ILE A 157 6.02 3.73 -6.02
CA ILE A 157 6.19 5.16 -6.31
C ILE A 157 6.45 5.87 -4.96
N PRO A 158 7.53 6.66 -4.84
CA PRO A 158 7.91 7.29 -3.59
C PRO A 158 6.81 8.20 -3.05
N ARG A 159 6.71 8.30 -1.72
CA ARG A 159 5.75 9.20 -1.08
C ARG A 159 5.93 10.66 -1.48
N LEU A 160 4.84 11.41 -1.35
CA LEU A 160 4.77 12.85 -1.60
C LEU A 160 5.84 13.63 -0.81
N LEU A 161 6.09 13.25 0.43
CA LEU A 161 7.02 13.94 1.33
C LEU A 161 8.50 13.64 1.00
N THR A 162 9.38 14.57 1.36
CA THR A 162 10.83 14.33 1.26
C THR A 162 11.27 13.27 2.27
N ALA A 163 12.51 12.78 2.15
CA ALA A 163 13.06 11.80 3.09
C ALA A 163 13.13 12.39 4.52
N ASP A 164 12.84 11.56 5.53
CA ASP A 164 12.93 11.98 6.93
C ASP A 164 14.40 12.16 7.32
N SER A 165 14.86 13.41 7.33
CA SER A 165 16.22 13.79 7.73
C SER A 165 16.23 15.18 8.34
N ASN A 166 17.23 15.47 9.20
CA ASN A 166 17.39 16.80 9.79
C ASN A 166 17.60 17.89 8.72
N ALA A 167 18.23 17.55 7.60
CA ALA A 167 18.45 18.48 6.49
C ALA A 167 17.14 18.83 5.75
N ASN A 168 16.22 17.87 5.65
CA ASN A 168 14.95 18.06 4.94
C ASN A 168 13.81 18.57 5.83
N ALA A 169 13.91 18.36 7.15
CA ALA A 169 12.86 18.71 8.10
C ALA A 169 12.35 20.17 7.96
N PRO A 170 13.21 21.20 7.76
CA PRO A 170 12.75 22.57 7.56
C PRO A 170 11.90 22.78 6.31
N TYR A 171 12.06 21.94 5.29
CA TYR A 171 11.47 22.12 3.96
C TYR A 171 10.34 21.14 3.65
N GLN A 172 9.93 20.29 4.60
CA GLN A 172 8.91 19.25 4.36
C GLN A 172 7.59 19.81 3.83
N LEU A 173 7.04 20.84 4.48
CA LEU A 173 5.76 21.46 4.08
C LEU A 173 5.88 22.20 2.74
N ASP A 174 6.97 22.94 2.54
CA ASP A 174 7.21 23.67 1.29
C ASP A 174 7.39 22.69 0.12
N MET A 175 8.10 21.57 0.32
CA MET A 175 8.25 20.54 -0.71
C MET A 175 6.95 19.78 -0.98
N GLN A 176 6.13 19.53 0.04
CA GLN A 176 4.79 18.99 -0.14
C GLN A 176 3.95 19.93 -1.03
N LYS A 177 3.93 21.22 -0.70
CA LYS A 177 3.20 22.25 -1.45
C LYS A 177 3.75 22.38 -2.88
N TYR A 178 5.07 22.35 -3.05
CA TYR A 178 5.73 22.36 -4.35
C TYR A 178 5.25 21.19 -5.22
N SER A 179 5.25 19.98 -4.67
CA SER A 179 4.82 18.78 -5.37
C SER A 179 3.35 18.85 -5.80
N VAL A 180 2.47 19.30 -4.91
CA VAL A 180 1.04 19.52 -5.18
C VAL A 180 0.82 20.57 -6.27
N LEU A 181 1.48 21.73 -6.16
CA LEU A 181 1.36 22.82 -7.12
C LEU A 181 1.90 22.42 -8.49
N LYS A 182 2.99 21.64 -8.55
CA LYS A 182 3.55 21.17 -9.82
C LYS A 182 2.54 20.34 -10.60
N ASP A 183 1.81 19.46 -9.91
CA ASP A 183 0.75 18.65 -10.51
C ASP A 183 -0.47 19.50 -10.93
N LYS A 184 -0.92 20.41 -10.07
CA LYS A 184 -2.03 21.33 -10.40
C LYS A 184 -1.73 22.22 -11.61
N VAL A 185 -0.52 22.79 -11.67
CA VAL A 185 -0.09 23.63 -12.79
C VAL A 185 -0.08 22.82 -14.09
N LEU A 186 0.45 21.59 -14.06
CA LEU A 186 0.46 20.70 -15.22
C LEU A 186 -0.96 20.32 -15.69
N THR A 187 -1.92 20.26 -14.75
CA THR A 187 -3.29 19.79 -15.02
C THR A 187 -4.23 20.92 -15.44
N PHE A 188 -4.13 22.08 -14.82
CA PHE A 188 -5.13 23.16 -14.94
C PHE A 188 -4.59 24.46 -15.54
N GLU A 189 -3.27 24.64 -15.61
CA GLU A 189 -2.62 25.85 -16.14
C GLU A 189 -3.10 27.17 -15.50
N ASN A 190 -3.54 27.13 -14.23
CA ASN A 190 -4.04 28.31 -13.54
C ASN A 190 -2.92 29.35 -13.32
N PRO A 191 -3.07 30.62 -13.77
CA PRO A 191 -2.06 31.66 -13.61
C PRO A 191 -1.63 31.91 -12.16
N ASN A 192 -2.54 31.78 -11.19
CA ASN A 192 -2.24 31.99 -9.78
C ASN A 192 -1.34 30.87 -9.23
N ASP A 193 -1.67 29.61 -9.55
CA ASP A 193 -0.86 28.45 -9.14
C ASP A 193 0.53 28.50 -9.78
N ILE A 194 0.62 28.98 -11.04
CA ILE A 194 1.90 29.18 -11.73
C ILE A 194 2.76 30.24 -11.02
N ALA A 195 2.15 31.37 -10.64
CA ALA A 195 2.85 32.43 -9.93
C ALA A 195 3.32 31.96 -8.54
N GLU A 196 2.46 31.24 -7.81
CA GLU A 196 2.77 30.69 -6.51
C GLU A 196 3.90 29.65 -6.57
N LEU A 197 3.85 28.74 -7.56
CA LEU A 197 4.91 27.75 -7.79
C LEU A 197 6.26 28.43 -8.03
N LYS A 198 6.31 29.48 -8.87
CA LYS A 198 7.54 30.23 -9.15
C LYS A 198 8.11 30.95 -7.93
N LEU A 199 7.26 31.38 -6.99
CA LEU A 199 7.71 31.98 -5.73
C LEU A 199 8.26 30.92 -4.80
N LEU A 200 7.58 29.78 -4.71
CA LEU A 200 7.99 28.64 -3.87
C LEU A 200 9.30 28.01 -4.35
N GLU A 201 9.50 27.88 -5.66
CA GLU A 201 10.77 27.42 -6.25
C GLU A 201 11.98 28.30 -5.85
N LYS A 202 11.75 29.58 -5.50
CA LYS A 202 12.81 30.49 -5.03
C LYS A 202 13.06 30.42 -3.52
N SER A 203 12.10 29.94 -2.73
CA SER A 203 12.24 29.86 -1.27
C SER A 203 12.88 28.55 -0.80
N ILE A 204 12.83 27.51 -1.63
CA ILE A 204 13.42 26.20 -1.32
C ILE A 204 14.83 26.12 -1.92
N PRO A 205 15.83 25.64 -1.18
CA PRO A 205 17.16 25.38 -1.74
C PRO A 205 17.08 24.43 -2.94
N ILE A 206 17.84 24.76 -3.99
CA ILE A 206 17.80 24.02 -5.26
C ILE A 206 18.21 22.56 -5.09
N ASP A 207 19.14 22.26 -4.19
CA ASP A 207 19.59 20.90 -3.89
C ASP A 207 18.47 20.04 -3.27
N VAL A 208 17.58 20.63 -2.47
CA VAL A 208 16.42 19.93 -1.91
C VAL A 208 15.43 19.57 -3.02
N ILE A 209 15.14 20.51 -3.93
CA ILE A 209 14.28 20.25 -5.10
C ILE A 209 14.91 19.19 -5.99
N ASP A 210 16.18 19.35 -6.36
CA ASP A 210 16.90 18.44 -7.27
C ASP A 210 16.98 17.03 -6.70
N ASN A 211 17.27 16.87 -5.41
CA ASN A 211 17.29 15.57 -4.75
C ASN A 211 15.90 14.91 -4.77
N TYR A 212 14.85 15.69 -4.52
CA TYR A 212 13.47 15.20 -4.57
C TYR A 212 13.07 14.75 -5.98
N LEU A 213 13.36 15.57 -7.00
CA LEU A 213 13.06 15.25 -8.40
C LEU A 213 13.87 14.05 -8.87
N LYS A 214 15.18 13.99 -8.56
CA LYS A 214 16.07 12.89 -8.93
C LYS A 214 15.64 11.57 -8.31
N ARG A 215 15.19 11.55 -7.05
CA ARG A 215 14.59 10.36 -6.42
C ARG A 215 13.40 9.84 -7.22
N ASN A 216 12.48 10.74 -7.53
CA ASN A 216 11.25 10.42 -8.23
C ASN A 216 11.53 9.91 -9.66
N GLN A 217 12.44 10.59 -10.37
CA GLN A 217 12.87 10.19 -11.70
C GLN A 217 13.49 8.79 -11.69
N LYS A 218 14.40 8.50 -10.76
CA LYS A 218 15.01 7.15 -10.63
C LYS A 218 13.96 6.06 -10.40
N SER A 219 12.96 6.31 -9.54
CA SER A 219 11.89 5.32 -9.30
C SER A 219 11.00 5.13 -10.54
N ALA A 220 10.73 6.19 -11.30
CA ALA A 220 10.02 6.10 -12.57
C ALA A 220 10.81 5.29 -13.61
N GLU A 221 12.12 5.49 -13.71
CA GLU A 221 13.01 4.73 -14.60
C GLU A 221 13.02 3.23 -14.24
N VAL A 222 13.11 2.88 -12.95
CA VAL A 222 12.98 1.49 -12.49
C VAL A 222 11.62 0.91 -12.90
N SER A 223 10.53 1.64 -12.69
CA SER A 223 9.18 1.19 -13.06
C SER A 223 9.04 0.93 -14.56
N ILE A 224 9.63 1.78 -15.40
CA ILE A 224 9.66 1.60 -16.86
C ILE A 224 10.42 0.33 -17.26
N GLU A 225 11.58 0.06 -16.66
CA GLU A 225 12.32 -1.17 -16.95
C GLU A 225 11.54 -2.42 -16.52
N LEU A 226 10.86 -2.38 -15.37
CA LEU A 226 10.00 -3.49 -14.93
C LEU A 226 8.81 -3.72 -15.87
N ILE A 227 8.20 -2.66 -16.41
CA ILE A 227 7.14 -2.76 -17.42
C ILE A 227 7.69 -3.48 -18.66
N LYS A 228 8.85 -3.07 -19.17
CA LYS A 228 9.51 -3.72 -20.32
C LYS A 228 9.84 -5.20 -20.04
N MET A 229 10.29 -5.54 -18.84
CA MET A 229 10.55 -6.93 -18.44
C MET A 229 9.26 -7.77 -18.40
N THR A 230 8.15 -7.16 -18.01
CA THR A 230 6.82 -7.79 -18.04
C THR A 230 6.37 -8.05 -19.48
N GLU A 231 6.56 -7.08 -20.38
CA GLU A 231 6.26 -7.24 -21.82
C GLU A 231 7.09 -8.35 -22.47
N LYS A 232 8.35 -8.51 -22.05
CA LYS A 232 9.23 -9.60 -22.48
C LYS A 232 8.87 -10.97 -21.88
N GLY A 233 7.92 -11.03 -20.94
CA GLY A 233 7.50 -12.26 -20.26
C GLY A 233 8.45 -12.74 -19.16
N ILE A 234 9.45 -11.94 -18.78
CA ILE A 234 10.38 -12.25 -17.68
C ILE A 234 9.66 -12.14 -16.34
N ILE A 235 8.84 -11.10 -16.20
CA ILE A 235 7.97 -10.88 -15.05
C ILE A 235 6.56 -11.35 -15.44
N SER A 236 5.99 -12.26 -14.65
CA SER A 236 4.65 -12.82 -14.87
C SER A 236 3.54 -11.87 -14.45
N GLY A 237 3.82 -10.98 -13.50
CA GLY A 237 3.00 -9.81 -13.27
C GLY A 237 3.66 -8.72 -12.43
N LEU A 238 3.25 -7.49 -12.70
CA LEU A 238 3.82 -6.28 -12.09
C LEU A 238 2.73 -5.49 -11.36
N ILE A 239 3.01 -5.09 -10.13
CA ILE A 239 2.18 -4.12 -9.38
C ILE A 239 3.04 -2.90 -9.07
N ILE A 240 2.62 -1.73 -9.53
CA ILE A 240 3.24 -0.46 -9.14
C ILE A 240 2.33 0.17 -8.07
N GLY A 241 2.79 0.15 -6.83
CA GLY A 241 2.14 0.79 -5.69
C GLY A 241 2.56 2.24 -5.54
N GLN A 242 1.95 2.94 -4.58
CA GLN A 242 2.25 4.34 -4.27
C GLN A 242 2.27 4.49 -2.75
N ASP A 243 3.36 5.04 -2.23
CA ASP A 243 3.52 5.38 -0.80
C ASP A 243 2.94 6.78 -0.53
N ASP A 244 2.53 7.07 0.71
CA ASP A 244 1.79 8.25 1.18
C ASP A 244 1.60 9.42 0.19
N CYS A 245 0.35 9.73 -0.18
CA CYS A 245 0.05 10.73 -1.23
C CYS A 245 -1.12 11.68 -0.94
N GLN A 246 -1.40 12.55 -1.92
CA GLN A 246 -2.53 13.47 -1.94
C GLN A 246 -3.21 13.44 -3.31
N PRO A 247 -4.41 14.04 -3.46
CA PRO A 247 -5.10 14.13 -4.76
C PRO A 247 -4.28 14.76 -5.89
N PHE A 248 -3.32 15.60 -5.53
CA PHE A 248 -2.34 16.16 -6.45
C PHE A 248 -0.94 15.96 -5.87
N GLY A 249 0.04 15.75 -6.75
CA GLY A 249 1.44 15.61 -6.38
C GLY A 249 2.28 15.00 -7.48
N LEU A 250 3.60 15.15 -7.35
CA LEU A 250 4.55 14.49 -8.24
C LEU A 250 4.36 12.97 -8.35
N PRO A 251 4.03 12.22 -7.28
CA PRO A 251 3.69 10.80 -7.42
C PRO A 251 2.54 10.52 -8.39
N ASN A 252 1.52 11.40 -8.46
CA ASN A 252 0.40 11.26 -9.39
C ASN A 252 0.80 11.61 -10.82
N ILE A 253 1.72 12.56 -11.02
CA ILE A 253 2.33 12.82 -12.33
C ILE A 253 3.02 11.55 -12.83
N ILE A 254 3.82 10.90 -11.98
CA ILE A 254 4.54 9.66 -12.33
C ILE A 254 3.55 8.53 -12.62
N LYS A 255 2.51 8.34 -11.77
CA LYS A 255 1.45 7.35 -12.02
C LYS A 255 0.85 7.51 -13.42
N ARG A 256 0.44 8.73 -13.79
CA ARG A 256 -0.14 9.01 -15.12
C ARG A 256 0.86 8.80 -16.27
N GLN A 257 2.14 9.12 -16.05
CA GLN A 257 3.19 8.84 -17.04
C GLN A 257 3.38 7.34 -17.27
N LEU A 258 3.37 6.54 -16.20
CA LEU A 258 3.49 5.08 -16.29
C LEU A 258 2.24 4.46 -16.92
N GLU A 259 1.04 4.91 -16.58
CA GLU A 259 -0.21 4.50 -17.22
C GLU A 259 -0.18 4.78 -18.73
N TYR A 260 0.26 5.98 -19.13
CA TYR A 260 0.44 6.33 -20.53
C TYR A 260 1.50 5.46 -21.23
N PHE A 261 2.61 5.17 -20.56
CA PHE A 261 3.67 4.31 -21.10
C PHE A 261 3.13 2.90 -21.39
N VAL A 262 2.39 2.33 -20.44
CA VAL A 262 1.73 1.02 -20.55
C VAL A 262 0.74 0.98 -21.74
N ASP A 263 -0.13 1.99 -21.85
CA ASP A 263 -1.12 2.09 -22.95
C ASP A 263 -0.44 2.11 -24.33
N LYS A 264 0.71 2.80 -24.45
CA LYS A 264 1.46 2.90 -25.71
C LYS A 264 2.22 1.64 -26.11
N HIS A 265 2.64 0.81 -25.17
CA HIS A 265 3.50 -0.34 -25.47
C HIS A 265 2.72 -1.65 -25.67
N SER A 266 1.40 -1.59 -25.88
CA SER A 266 0.52 -2.77 -25.81
C SER A 266 0.67 -3.53 -24.48
N GLY A 267 1.24 -2.86 -23.48
CA GLY A 267 1.56 -3.40 -22.18
C GLY A 267 0.26 -3.65 -21.46
N ARG A 268 -0.10 -4.92 -21.32
CA ARG A 268 -0.97 -5.28 -20.22
C ARG A 268 -0.11 -5.06 -18.97
N ILE A 269 -0.61 -4.35 -17.95
CA ILE A 269 -0.21 -4.68 -16.58
C ILE A 269 -0.75 -6.11 -16.40
N VAL A 270 0.05 -7.09 -16.83
CA VAL A 270 -0.33 -8.50 -16.88
C VAL A 270 -0.33 -8.95 -15.44
N THR A 271 -1.40 -8.75 -14.71
CA THR A 271 -1.71 -9.69 -13.65
C THR A 271 -2.28 -10.89 -14.38
N LYS A 272 -1.44 -11.90 -14.66
CA LYS A 272 -1.92 -13.24 -15.05
C LYS A 272 -2.59 -13.84 -13.82
N LEU A 273 -3.73 -13.28 -13.46
CA LEU A 273 -4.55 -13.80 -12.41
C LEU A 273 -5.54 -14.75 -13.03
N THR A 274 -5.86 -15.76 -12.25
CA THR A 274 -6.79 -16.85 -12.53
C THR A 274 -7.88 -16.45 -13.52
N ASN A 275 -8.31 -17.35 -14.41
CA ASN A 275 -9.46 -17.09 -15.30
C ASN A 275 -10.76 -16.70 -14.55
N HIS A 276 -10.78 -16.86 -13.22
CA HIS A 276 -11.86 -16.43 -12.35
C HIS A 276 -11.88 -14.90 -12.19
N LYS A 277 -13.04 -14.30 -12.46
CA LYS A 277 -13.29 -12.85 -12.37
C LYS A 277 -14.38 -12.60 -11.36
N PRO A 278 -14.05 -12.54 -10.06
CA PRO A 278 -15.06 -12.50 -9.01
C PRO A 278 -15.94 -11.27 -9.14
N GLN A 279 -17.26 -11.45 -8.99
CA GLN A 279 -18.24 -10.39 -8.85
C GLN A 279 -18.29 -9.96 -7.37
N ILE A 280 -17.98 -8.70 -7.10
CA ILE A 280 -17.86 -8.19 -5.74
C ILE A 280 -18.90 -7.11 -5.52
N PHE A 281 -19.81 -7.33 -4.57
CA PHE A 281 -20.73 -6.29 -4.12
C PHE A 281 -20.06 -5.48 -3.02
N VAL A 282 -19.93 -4.17 -3.22
CA VAL A 282 -19.29 -3.28 -2.24
C VAL A 282 -20.36 -2.60 -1.41
N GLN A 283 -20.30 -2.81 -0.10
CA GLN A 283 -21.21 -2.17 0.85
C GLN A 283 -20.42 -1.21 1.74
N TYR A 284 -20.69 0.08 1.59
CA TYR A 284 -20.12 1.11 2.45
C TYR A 284 -20.92 1.26 3.75
N SER A 285 -20.28 1.70 4.83
CA SER A 285 -20.93 1.98 6.12
C SER A 285 -22.03 3.04 6.01
N ASP A 286 -21.84 4.05 5.16
CA ASP A 286 -22.81 5.09 4.82
C ASP A 286 -22.60 5.61 3.40
N ALA A 287 -23.48 6.51 2.95
CA ALA A 287 -23.48 7.03 1.58
C ALA A 287 -22.28 7.95 1.24
N ASP A 288 -21.63 8.53 2.25
CA ASP A 288 -20.52 9.48 2.06
C ASP A 288 -19.16 8.81 2.19
N THR A 289 -19.07 7.66 2.87
CA THR A 289 -17.87 6.83 2.98
C THR A 289 -17.16 6.64 1.63
N ALA A 290 -17.92 6.38 0.56
CA ALA A 290 -17.41 6.20 -0.79
C ALA A 290 -16.65 7.42 -1.35
N LYS A 291 -17.03 8.64 -0.91
CA LYS A 291 -16.49 9.92 -1.39
C LYS A 291 -15.29 10.40 -0.56
N ILE A 292 -15.11 9.86 0.65
CA ILE A 292 -14.02 10.25 1.54
C ILE A 292 -12.68 10.04 0.83
N ILE A 293 -11.80 11.03 0.91
CA ILE A 293 -10.38 10.90 0.59
C ILE A 293 -9.65 10.84 1.93
N MET A 294 -9.18 9.65 2.32
CA MET A 294 -8.47 9.51 3.60
C MET A 294 -7.10 10.19 3.53
N PRO A 295 -6.51 10.54 4.69
CA PRO A 295 -5.12 10.96 4.76
C PRO A 295 -4.21 9.99 3.99
N TYR A 296 -3.24 10.55 3.26
CA TYR A 296 -2.25 9.80 2.48
C TYR A 296 -2.80 9.06 1.25
N MET A 297 -4.06 9.27 0.87
CA MET A 297 -4.66 8.65 -0.33
C MET A 297 -4.77 9.65 -1.51
N PRO A 298 -4.51 9.20 -2.75
CA PRO A 298 -4.59 10.06 -3.93
C PRO A 298 -6.02 10.23 -4.49
N HIS A 299 -6.99 9.45 -4.00
CA HIS A 299 -8.38 9.52 -4.46
C HIS A 299 -9.33 8.94 -3.42
N SER A 300 -10.63 8.97 -3.74
CA SER A 300 -11.67 8.52 -2.83
C SER A 300 -11.55 7.03 -2.47
N VAL A 301 -12.13 6.65 -1.34
CA VAL A 301 -12.29 5.26 -0.90
C VAL A 301 -12.91 4.41 -2.01
N ALA A 302 -13.93 4.92 -2.70
CA ALA A 302 -14.54 4.19 -3.81
C ALA A 302 -13.55 3.91 -4.95
N LYS A 303 -12.76 4.92 -5.35
CA LYS A 303 -11.76 4.73 -6.40
C LYS A 303 -10.68 3.73 -5.97
N THR A 304 -10.28 3.74 -4.71
CA THR A 304 -9.33 2.75 -4.18
C THR A 304 -9.90 1.35 -4.20
N VAL A 305 -11.15 1.16 -3.78
CA VAL A 305 -11.80 -0.14 -3.84
C VAL A 305 -11.90 -0.65 -5.27
N GLU A 306 -12.30 0.21 -6.22
CA GLU A 306 -12.33 -0.11 -7.66
C GLU A 306 -10.95 -0.59 -8.16
N GLU A 307 -9.89 0.15 -7.86
CA GLU A 307 -8.52 -0.22 -8.25
C GLU A 307 -8.09 -1.56 -7.64
N LYS A 308 -8.37 -1.81 -6.35
CA LYS A 308 -8.01 -3.08 -5.68
C LYS A 308 -8.79 -4.27 -6.23
N ILE A 309 -10.07 -4.09 -6.55
CA ILE A 309 -10.87 -5.11 -7.24
C ILE A 309 -10.30 -5.37 -8.64
N GLY A 310 -9.91 -4.32 -9.36
CA GLY A 310 -9.30 -4.43 -10.68
C GLY A 310 -7.96 -5.18 -10.67
N ILE A 311 -7.11 -4.96 -9.65
CA ILE A 311 -5.84 -5.67 -9.49
C ILE A 311 -6.05 -7.19 -9.46
N ILE A 312 -7.13 -7.67 -8.85
CA ILE A 312 -7.42 -9.11 -8.77
C ILE A 312 -8.20 -9.67 -9.98
N GLY A 313 -8.41 -8.85 -11.02
CA GLY A 313 -9.26 -9.22 -12.17
C GLY A 313 -10.75 -9.29 -11.85
N GLY A 314 -11.16 -8.81 -10.67
CA GLY A 314 -12.54 -8.79 -10.23
C GLY A 314 -13.37 -7.70 -10.92
N LYS A 315 -14.69 -7.78 -10.74
CA LYS A 315 -15.63 -6.76 -11.19
C LYS A 315 -16.57 -6.41 -10.07
N GLN A 316 -16.81 -5.11 -9.89
CA GLN A 316 -17.83 -4.65 -8.97
C GLN A 316 -19.22 -4.93 -9.56
N THR A 317 -20.14 -5.46 -8.74
CA THR A 317 -21.56 -5.62 -9.08
C THR A 317 -22.40 -4.74 -8.17
N PHE A 318 -23.48 -4.17 -8.72
CA PHE A 318 -24.53 -3.47 -7.95
C PHE A 318 -25.67 -4.40 -7.53
N ASP A 319 -25.66 -5.64 -8.01
CA ASP A 319 -26.62 -6.66 -7.68
C ASP A 319 -25.98 -7.60 -6.65
N ARG A 320 -26.50 -7.56 -5.42
CA ARG A 320 -26.00 -8.33 -4.28
C ARG A 320 -26.15 -9.84 -4.51
N ASP A 321 -27.17 -10.26 -5.23
CA ASP A 321 -27.46 -11.68 -5.48
C ASP A 321 -26.53 -12.28 -6.54
N LYS A 322 -25.85 -11.44 -7.33
CA LYS A 322 -24.84 -11.83 -8.32
C LYS A 322 -23.41 -11.83 -7.78
N ALA A 323 -23.21 -11.49 -6.51
CA ALA A 323 -21.88 -11.36 -5.93
C ALA A 323 -21.34 -12.70 -5.42
N ASP A 324 -20.07 -12.99 -5.71
CA ASP A 324 -19.34 -14.11 -5.12
C ASP A 324 -19.04 -13.85 -3.63
N PHE A 325 -18.79 -12.58 -3.27
CA PHE A 325 -18.72 -12.13 -1.88
C PHE A 325 -19.02 -10.63 -1.74
N ILE A 326 -19.36 -10.25 -0.51
CA ILE A 326 -19.65 -8.86 -0.13
C ILE A 326 -18.42 -8.27 0.54
N LEU A 327 -17.93 -7.15 0.01
CA LEU A 327 -16.87 -6.36 0.62
C LEU A 327 -17.51 -5.22 1.43
N PHE A 328 -17.45 -5.35 2.76
CA PHE A 328 -17.84 -4.27 3.67
C PHE A 328 -16.69 -3.28 3.83
N VAL A 329 -16.95 -2.01 3.55
CA VAL A 329 -15.96 -0.95 3.60
C VAL A 329 -16.38 0.09 4.62
N GLN A 330 -15.55 0.27 5.63
CA GLN A 330 -15.72 1.29 6.65
C GLN A 330 -14.53 2.25 6.58
N ALA A 331 -14.82 3.53 6.46
CA ALA A 331 -13.84 4.60 6.59
C ALA A 331 -14.48 5.73 7.40
N ILE A 332 -13.77 6.21 8.40
CA ILE A 332 -14.23 7.31 9.26
C ILE A 332 -13.39 8.51 8.93
N ASP A 333 -14.04 9.61 8.52
CA ASP A 333 -13.37 10.88 8.37
C ASP A 333 -13.04 11.45 9.75
N LEU A 334 -11.78 11.30 10.16
CA LEU A 334 -11.29 11.81 11.45
C LEU A 334 -11.25 13.34 11.48
N THR A 335 -11.37 14.04 10.34
CA THR A 335 -11.42 15.52 10.35
C THR A 335 -12.73 16.05 10.94
N ALA A 336 -13.82 15.26 10.88
CA ALA A 336 -15.10 15.60 11.52
C ALA A 336 -15.08 15.41 13.05
N VAL A 337 -14.09 14.70 13.61
CA VAL A 337 -14.01 14.37 15.05
C VAL A 337 -13.13 15.37 15.81
N ILE A 338 -12.39 16.25 15.13
CA ILE A 338 -11.56 17.32 15.75
C ILE A 338 -12.36 18.64 15.89
N HIS A 339 -13.61 18.55 16.32
CA HIS A 339 -14.31 19.66 16.93
C HIS A 339 -14.82 19.18 18.30
N TYR A 340 -14.63 20.00 19.35
CA TYR A 340 -14.82 19.78 20.81
C TYR A 340 -13.58 19.20 21.53
N TYR A 341 -12.88 19.87 22.46
CA TYR A 341 -13.16 21.01 23.35
C TYR A 341 -11.90 21.91 23.49
N PRO A 342 -12.05 23.24 23.61
CA PRO A 342 -10.98 24.06 24.18
C PRO A 342 -10.86 23.72 25.67
N CYS A 343 -9.70 23.22 26.11
CA CYS A 343 -9.35 23.27 27.52
C CYS A 343 -9.19 24.73 27.93
N SER A 344 -10.14 25.22 28.71
CA SER A 344 -9.99 26.37 29.59
C SER A 344 -9.00 26.08 30.71
#